data_AF-A0A1M7YJT8-F1
#
_entry.id   AF-A0A1M7YJT8-F1
#
_cell.length_a   1.000
_cell.length_b   1.000
_cell.length_c   1.000
_cell.angle_alpha   90.00
_cell.angle_beta   90.00
_cell.angle_gamma   90.00
#
_symmetry.space_group_name_H-M   'P 1'
#
loop_
_entity.id
_entity.type
_entity.pdbx_description
1 polymer ?
#
loop_
_entity_poly.entity_id
_entity_poly.type
_entity_poly.pdbx_seq_one_letter_code
_entity_poly.pdbx_strand_id
1 'polypeptide(L)'
;MTAPTENELKFFHCEERSALATNGGRISTTEIISGAINNVWPHVLRAQRENGDTLFRKVALKIHQDGNGSLASAEFVIDGPTLGGDRIVMFGATPTDTQADIVDGNGARLSSIRFFCAGGLVNAVTAGASIITFAVKDAGDADGIEVGDDIRLTDKLTPSSLSGNVEYHTVATKSVSGLNITVTTVDPVANDYAAFSAGSGGKVGVVYSAGQVAASNGTITRSSAAGTFDDGSYPLTFNNMGADEHEISILHAGSGNFTATSDRFGTLAAGMIGANYAPLHPTWSKPLVTIEPGFWGGTWANGDTLTIPLHAAATFIWEQRDVPAGCAPLSNNKVILVNRSEGI
;
A
#
# COMPACT_ATOMS: atom_id res chain seq x y z
N MET A 1 7.77 19.08 11.83
CA MET A 1 7.80 17.60 11.69
C MET A 1 9.04 17.25 10.90
N THR A 2 9.67 16.12 11.18
CA THR A 2 10.87 15.69 10.44
C THR A 2 10.42 14.69 9.37
N ALA A 3 10.70 15.00 8.11
CA ALA A 3 10.38 14.11 7.00
C ALA A 3 10.95 12.70 7.25
N PRO A 4 10.18 11.63 6.99
CA PRO A 4 10.67 10.26 7.12
C PRO A 4 11.87 10.01 6.21
N THR A 5 12.86 9.28 6.73
CA THR A 5 14.01 8.80 5.97
C THR A 5 13.69 7.47 5.27
N GLU A 6 14.50 7.07 4.29
CA GLU A 6 14.31 5.80 3.56
C GLU A 6 14.25 4.58 4.50
N ASN A 7 15.09 4.56 5.55
CA ASN A 7 15.12 3.45 6.52
C ASN A 7 13.89 3.41 7.45
N GLU A 8 13.11 4.48 7.50
CA GLU A 8 11.88 4.57 8.27
C GLU A 8 10.66 4.19 7.41
N LEU A 9 10.82 3.99 6.11
CA LEU A 9 9.78 3.44 5.24
C LEU A 9 9.93 1.93 5.15
N LYS A 10 8.98 1.21 5.76
CA LYS A 10 9.05 -0.25 5.89
C LYS A 10 7.81 -0.91 5.34
N PHE A 11 8.03 -2.02 4.64
CA PHE A 11 6.93 -2.91 4.27
C PHE A 11 6.66 -3.91 5.38
N PHE A 12 5.38 -4.14 5.67
CA PHE A 12 4.92 -5.15 6.60
C PHE A 12 3.92 -6.07 5.93
N HIS A 13 3.90 -7.31 6.41
CA HIS A 13 2.83 -8.25 6.10
C HIS A 13 1.52 -7.79 6.73
N CYS A 14 0.39 -8.23 6.18
CA CYS A 14 -0.91 -8.12 6.84
C CYS A 14 -1.16 -9.32 7.79
N GLU A 15 -2.22 -9.22 8.59
CA GLU A 15 -2.63 -10.17 9.62
C GLU A 15 -2.65 -11.61 9.10
N GLU A 16 -3.25 -11.85 7.93
CA GLU A 16 -3.29 -13.16 7.32
C GLU A 16 -2.61 -13.19 5.94
N ARG A 17 -1.83 -14.26 5.72
CA ARG A 17 -1.20 -14.59 4.44
C ARG A 17 -1.52 -16.01 4.04
N SER A 18 -2.64 -16.17 3.35
CA SER A 18 -3.14 -17.49 2.95
C SER A 18 -3.66 -17.45 1.51
N ALA A 19 -4.31 -18.51 1.07
CA ALA A 19 -5.12 -18.54 -0.15
C ALA A 19 -6.62 -18.61 0.20
N LEU A 20 -6.98 -18.25 1.43
CA LEU A 20 -8.35 -18.26 1.93
C LEU A 20 -8.98 -16.88 1.74
N ALA A 21 -10.30 -16.82 1.88
CA ALA A 21 -11.06 -15.58 1.82
C ALA A 21 -10.63 -14.55 2.89
N THR A 22 -10.05 -15.00 4.00
CA THR A 22 -9.57 -14.18 5.11
C THR A 22 -8.17 -13.59 4.91
N ASN A 23 -7.44 -13.98 3.86
CA ASN A 23 -6.15 -13.41 3.49
C ASN A 23 -6.23 -11.88 3.42
N GLY A 24 -5.21 -11.16 3.89
CA GLY A 24 -5.24 -9.70 4.03
C GLY A 24 -5.50 -9.26 5.47
N GLY A 25 -6.47 -8.37 5.67
CA GLY A 25 -6.75 -7.75 6.96
C GLY A 25 -5.80 -6.59 7.27
N ARG A 26 -5.65 -6.27 8.56
CA ARG A 26 -4.86 -5.13 9.02
C ARG A 26 -3.36 -5.38 8.91
N ILE A 27 -2.56 -4.33 9.02
CA ILE A 27 -1.11 -4.44 9.08
C ILE A 27 -0.68 -5.29 10.28
N SER A 28 0.30 -6.19 10.08
CA SER A 28 0.93 -6.96 11.17
C SER A 28 2.22 -6.30 11.65
N THR A 29 2.87 -6.88 12.66
CA THR A 29 4.19 -6.45 13.12
C THR A 29 5.35 -7.16 12.42
N THR A 30 5.07 -8.00 11.41
CA THR A 30 6.10 -8.77 10.70
C THR A 30 6.60 -8.00 9.49
N GLU A 31 7.85 -7.53 9.56
CA GLU A 31 8.50 -6.76 8.49
C GLU A 31 8.78 -7.63 7.25
N ILE A 32 8.56 -7.07 6.05
CA ILE A 32 8.94 -7.63 4.76
C ILE A 32 10.34 -7.13 4.42
N ILE A 33 11.34 -7.96 4.67
CA ILE A 33 12.72 -7.72 4.23
C ILE A 33 12.86 -7.93 2.72
N SER A 34 13.35 -6.90 2.02
CA SER A 34 13.62 -6.95 0.59
C SER A 34 14.69 -8.00 0.26
N GLY A 35 14.50 -8.71 -0.86
CA GLY A 35 15.42 -9.77 -1.32
C GLY A 35 15.31 -11.11 -0.59
N ALA A 36 14.52 -11.19 0.49
CA ALA A 36 14.26 -12.47 1.16
C ALA A 36 13.41 -13.40 0.29
N ILE A 37 13.87 -14.64 0.11
CA ILE A 37 13.21 -15.64 -0.72
C ILE A 37 11.89 -16.06 -0.07
N ASN A 38 10.85 -16.15 -0.90
CA ASN A 38 9.49 -16.51 -0.50
C ASN A 38 8.87 -15.64 0.61
N ASN A 39 9.34 -14.40 0.73
CA ASN A 39 8.86 -13.54 1.81
C ASN A 39 7.39 -13.15 1.59
N VAL A 40 7.09 -12.53 0.44
CA VAL A 40 5.72 -12.18 0.03
C VAL A 40 5.06 -13.35 -0.71
N TRP A 41 5.79 -13.90 -1.68
CA TRP A 41 5.27 -14.88 -2.63
C TRP A 41 5.81 -16.28 -2.38
N PRO A 42 4.98 -17.28 -2.05
CA PRO A 42 5.46 -18.65 -1.90
C PRO A 42 5.93 -19.20 -3.26
N HIS A 43 6.74 -20.27 -3.19
CA HIS A 43 7.11 -21.05 -4.36
C HIS A 43 5.88 -21.48 -5.16
N VAL A 44 5.98 -21.38 -6.49
CA VAL A 44 4.96 -21.92 -7.39
C VAL A 44 5.13 -23.43 -7.46
N LEU A 45 4.14 -24.15 -6.93
CA LEU A 45 4.10 -25.60 -6.91
C LEU A 45 3.87 -26.17 -8.30
N ARG A 46 4.31 -27.42 -8.53
CA ARG A 46 4.11 -28.10 -9.81
C ARG A 46 2.63 -28.16 -10.22
N ALA A 47 1.73 -28.48 -9.29
CA ALA A 47 0.28 -28.54 -9.55
C ALA A 47 -0.29 -27.19 -10.00
N GLN A 48 0.18 -26.08 -9.41
CA GLN A 48 -0.22 -24.73 -9.80
C GLN A 48 0.24 -24.39 -11.23
N ARG A 49 1.42 -24.87 -11.64
CA ARG A 49 1.88 -24.71 -13.03
C ARG A 49 1.14 -25.59 -14.01
N GLU A 50 0.72 -26.79 -13.60
CA GLU A 50 -0.03 -27.70 -14.47
C GLU A 50 -1.46 -27.19 -14.72
N ASN A 51 -2.14 -26.74 -13.67
CA ASN A 51 -3.56 -26.35 -13.75
C ASN A 51 -3.80 -24.85 -13.91
N GLY A 52 -2.77 -24.03 -13.67
CA GLY A 52 -2.92 -22.61 -13.45
C GLY A 52 -3.36 -22.30 -12.01
N ASP A 53 -3.05 -21.09 -11.55
CA ASP A 53 -3.47 -20.61 -10.23
C ASP A 53 -3.44 -19.08 -10.14
N THR A 54 -4.28 -18.52 -9.29
CA THR A 54 -4.33 -17.09 -8.99
C THR A 54 -4.20 -16.88 -7.48
N LEU A 55 -3.23 -16.08 -7.08
CA LEU A 55 -2.91 -15.83 -5.68
C LEU A 55 -2.87 -14.33 -5.41
N PHE A 56 -3.29 -13.93 -4.21
CA PHE A 56 -3.31 -12.53 -3.79
C PHE A 56 -2.43 -12.33 -2.56
N ARG A 57 -1.71 -11.23 -2.48
CA ARG A 57 -0.92 -10.84 -1.30
C ARG A 57 -1.14 -9.37 -0.98
N LYS A 58 -1.55 -9.09 0.25
CA LYS A 58 -1.67 -7.73 0.77
C LYS A 58 -0.42 -7.36 1.54
N VAL A 59 0.15 -6.22 1.20
CA VAL A 59 1.32 -5.64 1.86
C VAL A 59 1.00 -4.21 2.29
N ALA A 60 1.65 -3.76 3.34
CA ALA A 60 1.47 -2.40 3.85
C ALA A 60 2.81 -1.67 3.87
N LEU A 61 2.90 -0.51 3.23
CA LEU A 61 3.99 0.43 3.46
C LEU A 61 3.63 1.28 4.68
N LYS A 62 4.44 1.22 5.73
CA LYS A 62 4.27 2.03 6.94
C LYS A 62 5.44 2.99 7.12
N ILE A 63 5.12 4.23 7.50
CA ILE A 63 6.08 5.16 8.08
C ILE A 63 6.39 4.64 9.49
N HIS A 64 7.46 3.90 9.65
CA HIS A 64 7.90 3.30 10.90
C HIS A 64 8.94 4.19 11.59
N GLN A 65 8.57 5.46 11.78
CA GLN A 65 9.37 6.49 12.43
C GLN A 65 8.90 6.67 13.88
N ASP A 66 9.84 6.85 14.82
CA ASP A 66 9.53 7.37 16.16
C ASP A 66 9.32 8.89 16.11
N GLY A 67 8.19 9.29 15.52
CA GLY A 67 7.89 10.67 15.18
C GLY A 67 6.52 10.78 14.52
N ASN A 68 6.25 11.90 13.89
CA ASN A 68 4.95 12.22 13.27
C ASN A 68 5.09 12.77 11.84
N GLY A 69 6.18 12.43 11.15
CA GLY A 69 6.39 12.83 9.75
C GLY A 69 5.33 12.24 8.82
N SER A 70 5.19 12.82 7.63
CA SER A 70 4.21 12.37 6.65
C SER A 70 4.85 12.18 5.27
N LEU A 71 4.15 11.48 4.39
CA LEU A 71 4.47 11.47 2.96
C LEU A 71 3.45 12.34 2.22
N ALA A 72 3.93 13.23 1.35
CA ALA A 72 3.10 14.02 0.42
C ALA A 72 2.27 13.10 -0.47
N SER A 73 2.95 12.07 -0.98
CA SER A 73 2.44 11.05 -1.86
C SER A 73 3.29 9.80 -1.70
N ALA A 74 2.65 8.64 -1.61
CA ALA A 74 3.29 7.34 -1.75
C ALA A 74 2.92 6.74 -3.11
N GLU A 75 3.91 6.65 -3.99
CA GLU A 75 3.76 6.06 -5.32
C GLU A 75 4.38 4.67 -5.37
N PHE A 76 3.75 3.78 -6.12
CA PHE A 76 4.19 2.41 -6.28
C PHE A 76 4.25 2.06 -7.75
N VAL A 77 5.20 1.20 -8.11
CA VAL A 77 5.33 0.70 -9.48
C VAL A 77 5.98 -0.67 -9.49
N ILE A 78 5.44 -1.58 -10.30
CA ILE A 78 6.09 -2.85 -10.60
C ILE A 78 7.24 -2.56 -11.58
N ASP A 79 8.49 -2.84 -11.19
CA ASP A 79 9.69 -2.43 -11.94
C ASP A 79 9.76 -2.99 -13.37
N GLY A 80 9.07 -4.09 -13.63
CA GLY A 80 8.94 -4.71 -14.94
C GLY A 80 8.24 -6.06 -14.86
N PRO A 81 7.99 -6.71 -16.00
CA PRO A 81 7.36 -8.02 -16.05
C PRO A 81 8.26 -9.06 -15.35
N THR A 82 7.67 -10.08 -14.74
CA THR A 82 8.43 -11.21 -14.21
C THR A 82 9.16 -11.92 -15.35
N LEU A 83 10.21 -12.70 -15.06
CA LEU A 83 10.93 -13.44 -16.11
C LEU A 83 10.28 -14.79 -16.45
N GLY A 84 9.45 -15.32 -15.54
CA GLY A 84 8.76 -16.60 -15.70
C GLY A 84 7.58 -16.55 -16.67
N GLY A 85 6.72 -17.56 -16.63
CA GLY A 85 5.42 -17.51 -17.32
C GLY A 85 4.31 -16.84 -16.50
N ASP A 86 4.53 -16.65 -15.20
CA ASP A 86 3.61 -15.94 -14.32
C ASP A 86 3.57 -14.44 -14.62
N ARG A 87 2.58 -13.75 -14.06
CA ARG A 87 2.47 -12.29 -14.14
C ARG A 87 2.00 -11.74 -12.81
N ILE A 88 2.34 -10.49 -12.55
CA ILE A 88 1.91 -9.78 -11.36
C ILE A 88 1.36 -8.42 -11.76
N VAL A 89 0.22 -8.09 -11.16
CA VAL A 89 -0.41 -6.77 -11.19
C VAL A 89 -0.68 -6.33 -9.75
N MET A 90 -0.83 -5.03 -9.54
CA MET A 90 -1.11 -4.47 -8.21
C MET A 90 -2.35 -3.59 -8.23
N PHE A 91 -2.96 -3.38 -7.07
CA PHE A 91 -4.09 -2.46 -6.92
C PHE A 91 -4.18 -1.94 -5.49
N GLY A 92 -4.88 -0.82 -5.31
CA GLY A 92 -5.08 -0.22 -4.01
C GLY A 92 -5.86 -1.14 -3.07
N ALA A 93 -5.52 -1.09 -1.79
CA ALA A 93 -6.20 -1.83 -0.74
C ALA A 93 -6.65 -0.88 0.37
N THR A 94 -7.73 -1.25 1.05
CA THR A 94 -8.17 -0.58 2.28
C THR A 94 -7.42 -1.18 3.48
N PRO A 95 -7.39 -0.50 4.64
CA PRO A 95 -6.69 -1.02 5.80
C PRO A 95 -7.23 -2.36 6.34
N THR A 96 -8.50 -2.68 6.10
CA THR A 96 -9.17 -3.85 6.71
C THR A 96 -9.66 -4.89 5.72
N ASP A 97 -9.67 -4.61 4.41
CA ASP A 97 -10.15 -5.58 3.43
C ASP A 97 -9.38 -6.91 3.46
N THR A 98 -10.12 -7.94 3.10
CA THR A 98 -9.67 -9.31 2.95
C THR A 98 -9.86 -9.76 1.51
N GLN A 99 -9.32 -10.92 1.16
CA GLN A 99 -9.48 -11.48 -0.18
C GLN A 99 -10.96 -11.67 -0.56
N ALA A 100 -11.84 -11.92 0.41
CA ALA A 100 -13.28 -12.01 0.20
C ALA A 100 -13.88 -10.74 -0.42
N ASP A 101 -13.31 -9.58 -0.10
CA ASP A 101 -13.83 -8.27 -0.49
C ASP A 101 -13.36 -7.85 -1.89
N ILE A 102 -12.35 -8.54 -2.43
CA ILE A 102 -11.68 -8.18 -3.69
C ILE A 102 -11.86 -9.22 -4.80
N VAL A 103 -12.51 -10.35 -4.53
CA VAL A 103 -12.77 -11.41 -5.52
C VAL A 103 -14.25 -11.64 -5.78
N ASP A 104 -14.57 -12.11 -6.98
CA ASP A 104 -15.90 -12.59 -7.35
C ASP A 104 -16.17 -14.02 -6.83
N GLY A 105 -17.37 -14.55 -7.11
CA GLY A 105 -17.73 -15.91 -6.73
C GLY A 105 -16.89 -17.02 -7.37
N ASN A 106 -16.06 -16.69 -8.37
CA ASN A 106 -15.13 -17.62 -9.02
C ASN A 106 -13.68 -17.44 -8.53
N GLY A 107 -13.44 -16.54 -7.57
CA GLY A 107 -12.11 -16.25 -7.05
C GLY A 107 -11.25 -15.34 -7.95
N ALA A 108 -11.83 -14.74 -8.99
CA ALA A 108 -11.16 -13.75 -9.82
C ALA A 108 -11.29 -12.36 -9.20
N ARG A 109 -10.31 -11.47 -9.41
CA ARG A 109 -10.41 -10.07 -8.94
C ARG A 109 -11.67 -9.41 -9.49
N LEU A 110 -12.38 -8.65 -8.64
CA LEU A 110 -13.56 -7.88 -9.04
C LEU A 110 -13.22 -6.90 -10.17
N SER A 111 -14.07 -6.85 -11.19
CA SER A 111 -13.88 -5.97 -12.36
C SER A 111 -14.00 -4.48 -12.04
N SER A 112 -14.59 -4.12 -10.89
CA SER A 112 -14.66 -2.75 -10.39
C SER A 112 -13.33 -2.25 -9.82
N ILE A 113 -12.35 -3.14 -9.59
CA ILE A 113 -11.05 -2.78 -9.01
C ILE A 113 -10.10 -2.34 -10.13
N ARG A 114 -9.72 -1.06 -10.11
CA ARG A 114 -8.62 -0.51 -10.90
C ARG A 114 -7.31 -1.17 -10.48
N PHE A 115 -6.48 -1.56 -11.45
CA PHE A 115 -5.22 -2.26 -11.20
C PHE A 115 -4.12 -1.73 -12.12
N PHE A 116 -2.87 -1.99 -11.77
CA PHE A 116 -1.71 -1.41 -12.43
C PHE A 116 -0.78 -2.52 -12.90
N CYS A 117 -0.41 -2.45 -14.18
CA CYS A 117 0.39 -3.47 -14.85
C CYS A 117 1.83 -3.04 -15.08
N ALA A 118 2.65 -3.97 -15.54
CA ALA A 118 3.98 -3.70 -16.09
C ALA A 118 4.24 -4.57 -17.31
N GLY A 119 5.16 -4.13 -18.16
CA GLY A 119 5.53 -4.81 -19.38
C GLY A 119 6.92 -4.42 -19.88
N GLY A 120 7.36 -5.11 -20.93
CA GLY A 120 8.65 -4.86 -21.57
C GLY A 120 8.47 -4.07 -22.86
N LEU A 121 9.37 -3.14 -23.16
CA LEU A 121 9.39 -2.45 -24.45
C LEU A 121 9.43 -3.46 -25.61
N VAL A 122 8.54 -3.27 -26.59
CA VAL A 122 8.49 -4.11 -27.80
C VAL A 122 9.58 -3.69 -28.79
N ASN A 123 9.75 -2.38 -28.95
CA ASN A 123 10.74 -1.79 -29.85
C ASN A 123 11.67 -0.88 -29.05
N ALA A 124 12.87 -0.66 -29.57
CA ALA A 124 13.75 0.37 -29.03
C ALA A 124 13.07 1.75 -29.15
N VAL A 125 13.28 2.57 -28.13
CA VAL A 125 12.82 3.96 -28.07
C VAL A 125 14.07 4.83 -28.11
N THR A 126 14.09 5.83 -28.98
CA THR A 126 15.21 6.78 -29.06
C THR A 126 14.86 8.06 -28.32
N ALA A 127 15.87 8.75 -27.80
CA ALA A 127 15.72 10.09 -27.24
C ALA A 127 14.97 11.02 -28.21
N GLY A 128 14.04 11.79 -27.68
CA GLY A 128 13.13 12.67 -28.42
C GLY A 128 11.83 12.00 -28.90
N ALA A 129 11.66 10.67 -28.74
CA ALA A 129 10.43 9.99 -29.09
C ALA A 129 9.33 10.24 -28.02
N SER A 130 8.07 10.37 -28.47
CA SER A 130 6.91 10.45 -27.57
C SER A 130 6.02 9.21 -27.64
N ILE A 131 6.35 8.23 -28.49
CA ILE A 131 5.55 7.01 -28.64
C ILE A 131 6.32 5.84 -28.05
N ILE A 132 5.70 5.15 -27.11
CA ILE A 132 6.23 3.96 -26.46
C ILE A 132 5.27 2.81 -26.73
N THR A 133 5.81 1.65 -27.11
CA THR A 133 5.02 0.42 -27.17
C THR A 133 5.65 -0.62 -26.28
N PHE A 134 4.88 -1.14 -25.33
CA PHE A 134 5.30 -2.19 -24.40
C PHE A 134 4.29 -3.33 -24.41
N ALA A 135 4.76 -4.54 -24.12
CA ALA A 135 3.94 -5.75 -24.07
C ALA A 135 3.72 -6.18 -22.62
N VAL A 136 2.45 -6.38 -22.27
CA VAL A 136 2.04 -7.11 -21.06
C VAL A 136 2.06 -8.61 -21.32
N LYS A 137 2.00 -9.42 -20.25
CA LYS A 137 2.03 -10.89 -20.39
C LYS A 137 0.69 -11.51 -20.74
N ASP A 138 -0.40 -10.84 -20.41
CA ASP A 138 -1.75 -11.29 -20.69
C ASP A 138 -2.57 -10.12 -21.22
N ALA A 139 -3.43 -10.38 -22.19
CA ALA A 139 -4.26 -9.33 -22.80
C ALA A 139 -5.24 -8.72 -21.79
N GLY A 140 -5.63 -9.47 -20.75
CA GLY A 140 -6.44 -8.98 -19.64
C GLY A 140 -5.74 -7.91 -18.79
N ASP A 141 -4.42 -7.80 -18.86
CA ASP A 141 -3.67 -6.75 -18.15
C ASP A 141 -3.64 -5.43 -18.93
N ALA A 142 -4.13 -5.38 -20.17
CA ALA A 142 -4.07 -4.18 -20.99
C ALA A 142 -4.91 -3.02 -20.45
N ASP A 143 -5.89 -3.32 -19.61
CA ASP A 143 -6.67 -2.33 -18.86
C ASP A 143 -5.93 -1.82 -17.62
N GLY A 144 -4.72 -2.32 -17.34
CA GLY A 144 -3.87 -1.89 -16.24
C GLY A 144 -3.28 -0.49 -16.37
N ILE A 145 -3.64 0.27 -17.41
CA ILE A 145 -3.16 1.63 -17.72
C ILE A 145 -4.29 2.46 -18.33
N GLU A 146 -4.39 3.73 -17.97
CA GLU A 146 -5.37 4.68 -18.50
C GLU A 146 -4.68 5.98 -18.96
N VAL A 147 -5.41 6.82 -19.71
CA VAL A 147 -4.93 8.16 -20.07
C VAL A 147 -4.88 9.03 -18.81
N GLY A 148 -3.76 9.73 -18.60
CA GLY A 148 -3.49 10.50 -17.40
C GLY A 148 -2.71 9.73 -16.32
N ASP A 149 -2.55 8.42 -16.44
CA ASP A 149 -1.64 7.66 -15.57
C ASP A 149 -0.19 8.05 -15.86
N ASP A 150 0.66 7.98 -14.83
CA ASP A 150 2.09 8.06 -14.99
C ASP A 150 2.68 6.67 -15.24
N ILE A 151 3.71 6.61 -16.08
CA ILE A 151 4.52 5.42 -16.30
C ILE A 151 5.96 5.66 -15.86
N ARG A 152 6.58 4.63 -15.32
CA ARG A 152 8.02 4.56 -15.11
C ARG A 152 8.66 3.79 -16.25
N LEU A 153 9.55 4.43 -16.99
CA LEU A 153 10.38 3.83 -18.02
C LEU A 153 11.81 3.67 -17.50
N THR A 154 12.35 2.44 -17.53
CA THR A 154 13.72 2.19 -17.08
C THR A 154 14.42 1.07 -17.83
N ASP A 155 15.73 1.15 -17.98
CA ASP A 155 16.59 0.02 -18.39
C ASP A 155 17.56 -0.42 -17.28
N LYS A 156 17.38 0.09 -16.05
CA LYS A 156 18.18 -0.32 -14.89
C LYS A 156 18.00 -1.80 -14.62
N LEU A 157 19.09 -2.52 -14.34
CA LEU A 157 19.05 -3.95 -14.02
C LEU A 157 18.22 -4.24 -12.75
N THR A 158 18.38 -3.40 -11.74
CA THR A 158 17.55 -3.33 -10.52
C THR A 158 17.21 -1.87 -10.23
N PRO A 159 16.14 -1.59 -9.48
CA PRO A 159 15.81 -0.21 -9.11
C PRO A 159 16.96 0.55 -8.43
N SER A 160 17.77 -0.16 -7.65
CA SER A 160 18.95 0.36 -6.93
C SER A 160 20.23 0.42 -7.77
N SER A 161 20.21 0.03 -9.05
CA SER A 161 21.39 0.09 -9.91
C SER A 161 21.85 1.53 -10.13
N LEU A 162 23.17 1.75 -10.06
CA LEU A 162 23.80 3.05 -10.31
C LEU A 162 23.92 3.37 -11.81
N SER A 163 23.84 2.35 -12.66
CA SER A 163 23.82 2.47 -14.12
C SER A 163 22.43 2.21 -14.67
N GLY A 164 22.17 2.74 -15.87
CA GLY A 164 20.86 2.75 -16.52
C GLY A 164 20.05 4.00 -16.19
N ASN A 165 19.05 4.24 -17.01
CA ASN A 165 18.18 5.39 -17.05
C ASN A 165 16.84 5.07 -16.36
N VAL A 166 16.24 6.07 -15.73
CA VAL A 166 14.87 6.04 -15.21
C VAL A 166 14.22 7.36 -15.58
N GLU A 167 13.05 7.28 -16.18
CA GLU A 167 12.22 8.43 -16.51
C GLU A 167 10.77 8.16 -16.11
N TYR A 168 10.03 9.24 -15.83
CA TYR A 168 8.61 9.20 -15.54
C TYR A 168 7.88 10.07 -16.56
N HIS A 169 6.79 9.56 -17.10
CA HIS A 169 6.03 10.21 -18.17
C HIS A 169 4.54 10.01 -17.96
N THR A 170 3.75 11.06 -18.16
CA THR A 170 2.29 10.97 -18.15
C THR A 170 1.77 10.49 -19.50
N VAL A 171 0.76 9.60 -19.48
CA VAL A 171 0.12 9.05 -20.67
C VAL A 171 -0.87 10.07 -21.26
N ALA A 172 -0.59 10.56 -22.46
CA ALA A 172 -1.48 11.45 -23.20
C ALA A 172 -2.55 10.67 -24.01
N THR A 173 -2.17 9.55 -24.61
CA THR A 173 -3.09 8.69 -25.36
C THR A 173 -2.71 7.23 -25.19
N LYS A 174 -3.69 6.32 -25.29
CA LYS A 174 -3.51 4.86 -25.21
C LYS A 174 -4.19 4.16 -26.38
N SER A 175 -3.55 3.13 -26.91
CA SER A 175 -4.17 2.14 -27.81
C SER A 175 -3.65 0.74 -27.49
N VAL A 176 -4.48 -0.29 -27.73
CA VAL A 176 -4.17 -1.68 -27.40
C VAL A 176 -4.35 -2.56 -28.65
N SER A 177 -3.39 -3.44 -28.91
CA SER A 177 -3.47 -4.46 -29.95
C SER A 177 -2.89 -5.78 -29.44
N GLY A 178 -3.77 -6.70 -29.04
CA GLY A 178 -3.37 -7.96 -28.40
C GLY A 178 -2.65 -7.68 -27.07
N LEU A 179 -1.40 -8.10 -26.97
CA LEU A 179 -0.56 -7.87 -25.78
C LEU A 179 0.13 -6.49 -25.77
N ASN A 180 0.14 -5.80 -26.91
CA ASN A 180 0.88 -4.57 -27.08
C ASN A 180 0.03 -3.37 -26.69
N ILE A 181 0.56 -2.56 -25.79
CA ILE A 181 0.01 -1.27 -25.41
C ILE A 181 0.91 -0.20 -26.01
N THR A 182 0.33 0.64 -26.87
CA THR A 182 1.01 1.81 -27.44
C THR A 182 0.48 3.06 -26.75
N VAL A 183 1.38 3.81 -26.12
CA VAL A 183 1.08 5.08 -25.47
C VAL A 183 1.83 6.22 -26.15
N THR A 184 1.20 7.39 -26.17
CA THR A 184 1.90 8.65 -26.43
C THR A 184 2.12 9.34 -25.09
N THR A 185 3.35 9.75 -24.79
CA THR A 185 3.69 10.51 -23.59
C THR A 185 3.44 11.99 -23.79
N VAL A 186 3.11 12.71 -22.72
CA VAL A 186 2.91 14.18 -22.76
C VAL A 186 4.21 14.88 -23.18
N ASP A 187 5.33 14.47 -22.58
CA ASP A 187 6.66 14.96 -22.89
C ASP A 187 7.49 13.88 -23.60
N PRO A 188 8.44 14.25 -24.48
CA PRO A 188 9.30 13.27 -25.14
C PRO A 188 10.27 12.60 -24.17
N VAL A 189 10.60 11.34 -24.44
CA VAL A 189 11.61 10.56 -23.70
C VAL A 189 12.99 11.18 -23.90
N ALA A 190 13.78 11.30 -22.83
CA ALA A 190 15.08 11.96 -22.84
C ALA A 190 16.25 11.03 -23.23
N ASN A 191 16.16 9.74 -22.94
CA ASN A 191 17.21 8.76 -23.17
C ASN A 191 16.82 7.70 -24.22
N ASP A 192 17.84 7.01 -24.73
CA ASP A 192 17.64 5.82 -25.54
C ASP A 192 17.36 4.61 -24.64
N TYR A 193 16.40 3.78 -25.06
CA TYR A 193 16.05 2.52 -24.42
C TYR A 193 16.01 1.39 -25.45
N ALA A 194 16.75 0.31 -25.20
CA ALA A 194 16.66 -0.89 -26.02
C ALA A 194 15.31 -1.59 -25.82
N ALA A 195 14.89 -2.38 -26.82
CA ALA A 195 13.75 -3.30 -26.66
C ALA A 195 14.02 -4.26 -25.48
N PHE A 196 12.95 -4.66 -24.79
CA PHE A 196 13.06 -5.57 -23.66
C PHE A 196 13.54 -6.94 -24.11
N SER A 197 14.48 -7.48 -23.34
CA SER A 197 14.79 -8.90 -23.34
C SER A 197 14.84 -9.38 -21.89
N ALA A 198 14.64 -10.67 -21.65
CA ALA A 198 14.63 -11.21 -20.29
C ALA A 198 15.92 -10.84 -19.52
N GLY A 199 15.82 -9.86 -18.62
CA GLY A 199 16.94 -9.37 -17.81
C GLY A 199 17.67 -8.12 -18.33
N SER A 200 17.27 -7.50 -19.45
CA SER A 200 17.86 -6.25 -19.95
C SER A 200 16.91 -5.44 -20.85
N GLY A 201 17.27 -4.20 -21.16
CA GLY A 201 16.46 -3.31 -22.00
C GLY A 201 15.33 -2.63 -21.24
N GLY A 202 14.48 -1.90 -21.96
CA GLY A 202 13.47 -1.03 -21.38
C GLY A 202 12.29 -1.79 -20.79
N LYS A 203 11.98 -1.47 -19.53
CA LYS A 203 10.82 -1.93 -18.77
C LYS A 203 9.90 -0.74 -18.54
N VAL A 204 8.60 -1.00 -18.62
CA VAL A 204 7.55 -0.02 -18.35
C VAL A 204 6.70 -0.54 -17.20
N GLY A 205 6.53 0.26 -16.16
CA GLY A 205 5.58 0.00 -15.09
C GLY A 205 4.61 1.17 -14.95
N VAL A 206 3.34 0.87 -14.74
CA VAL A 206 2.33 1.91 -14.48
C VAL A 206 2.37 2.30 -13.01
N VAL A 207 2.37 3.60 -12.74
CA VAL A 207 2.48 4.15 -11.39
C VAL A 207 1.11 4.16 -10.73
N TYR A 208 1.02 3.57 -9.54
CA TYR A 208 -0.10 3.73 -8.64
C TYR A 208 0.25 4.79 -7.60
N SER A 209 -0.55 5.87 -7.52
CA SER A 209 -0.42 6.87 -6.47
C SER A 209 -1.44 6.61 -5.36
N ALA A 210 -0.95 6.32 -4.16
CA ALA A 210 -1.79 6.13 -2.98
C ALA A 210 -2.10 7.44 -2.23
N GLY A 211 -1.57 8.57 -2.73
CA GLY A 211 -1.75 9.87 -2.09
C GLY A 211 -0.99 10.02 -0.78
N GLN A 212 -1.44 10.98 0.03
CA GLN A 212 -0.80 11.34 1.30
C GLN A 212 -0.85 10.17 2.29
N VAL A 213 0.25 9.94 3.01
CA VAL A 213 0.33 8.95 4.10
C VAL A 213 0.70 9.64 5.40
N ALA A 214 -0.19 9.59 6.37
CA ALA A 214 -0.01 10.14 7.71
C ALA A 214 -0.91 9.39 8.71
N ALA A 215 -0.48 9.31 9.96
CA ALA A 215 -1.37 8.87 11.04
C ALA A 215 -2.46 9.93 11.26
N SER A 216 -3.69 9.49 11.47
CA SER A 216 -4.83 10.39 11.64
C SER A 216 -5.97 9.73 12.41
N ASN A 217 -6.96 10.51 12.81
CA ASN A 217 -8.24 10.01 13.27
C ASN A 217 -9.33 10.18 12.21
N GLY A 218 -10.28 9.26 12.21
CA GLY A 218 -11.53 9.38 11.47
C GLY A 218 -12.53 10.28 12.20
N THR A 219 -13.80 10.20 11.76
CA THR A 219 -14.88 10.99 12.37
C THR A 219 -15.15 10.51 13.80
N ILE A 220 -14.86 11.37 14.78
CA ILE A 220 -15.13 11.11 16.19
C ILE A 220 -16.63 11.16 16.45
N THR A 221 -17.17 10.12 17.09
CA THR A 221 -18.59 10.06 17.48
C THR A 221 -18.75 10.08 18.98
N ARG A 222 -19.81 10.72 19.47
CA ARG A 222 -20.06 10.95 20.89
C ARG A 222 -21.50 10.62 21.25
N SER A 223 -21.71 9.93 22.36
CA SER A 223 -22.99 9.84 23.05
C SER A 223 -22.88 10.48 24.44
N SER A 224 -23.33 11.73 24.56
CA SER A 224 -23.37 12.47 25.83
C SER A 224 -24.33 13.65 25.71
N ALA A 225 -24.99 14.01 26.82
CA ALA A 225 -25.87 15.16 26.89
C ALA A 225 -25.11 16.50 27.03
N ALA A 226 -23.94 16.50 27.69
CA ALA A 226 -23.21 17.72 28.06
C ALA A 226 -21.70 17.63 27.83
N GLY A 227 -21.14 16.46 27.55
CA GLY A 227 -19.75 16.27 27.18
C GLY A 227 -19.47 16.84 25.80
N THR A 228 -18.38 17.56 25.63
CA THR A 228 -17.91 18.07 24.34
C THR A 228 -16.44 17.74 24.13
N PHE A 229 -15.96 17.86 22.90
CA PHE A 229 -14.55 17.74 22.58
C PHE A 229 -14.13 18.83 21.59
N ASP A 230 -12.84 19.18 21.57
CA ASP A 230 -12.24 20.16 20.67
C ASP A 230 -10.99 19.58 19.98
N ASP A 231 -11.22 18.80 18.91
CA ASP A 231 -10.16 18.25 18.04
C ASP A 231 -9.57 19.31 17.08
N GLY A 232 -10.07 20.55 17.11
CA GLY A 232 -9.57 21.64 16.28
C GLY A 232 -8.43 22.38 16.97
N SER A 233 -8.68 22.84 18.20
CA SER A 233 -7.67 23.56 19.00
C SER A 233 -6.71 22.60 19.71
N TYR A 234 -7.16 21.39 20.02
CA TYR A 234 -6.41 20.36 20.73
C TYR A 234 -6.46 19.04 19.93
N PRO A 235 -5.87 19.01 18.72
CA PRO A 235 -5.95 17.86 17.83
C PRO A 235 -5.28 16.64 18.45
N LEU A 236 -5.82 15.46 18.14
CA LEU A 236 -5.17 14.21 18.51
C LEU A 236 -3.76 14.14 17.92
N THR A 237 -2.77 13.76 18.74
CA THR A 237 -1.38 13.65 18.29
C THR A 237 -0.95 12.19 18.21
N PHE A 238 -0.10 11.90 17.23
CA PHE A 238 0.27 10.54 16.85
C PHE A 238 1.78 10.34 16.87
N ASN A 239 2.18 9.09 17.10
CA ASN A 239 3.53 8.61 16.83
C ASN A 239 3.41 7.54 15.76
N ASN A 240 4.01 7.73 14.59
CA ASN A 240 3.84 6.86 13.43
C ASN A 240 4.19 5.40 13.72
N MET A 241 5.23 5.14 14.52
CA MET A 241 5.61 3.79 14.92
C MET A 241 4.51 3.14 15.79
N GLY A 242 3.90 3.89 16.70
CA GLY A 242 2.82 3.42 17.58
C GLY A 242 1.43 3.39 16.93
N ALA A 243 1.11 4.32 16.03
CA ALA A 243 -0.19 4.45 15.40
C ALA A 243 -0.56 3.20 14.59
N ASP A 244 -1.82 2.79 14.68
CA ASP A 244 -2.33 1.59 14.03
C ASP A 244 -3.77 1.79 13.54
N GLU A 245 -4.24 0.89 12.69
CA GLU A 245 -5.63 0.86 12.23
C GLU A 245 -6.51 0.15 13.26
N HIS A 246 -7.34 0.92 13.96
CA HIS A 246 -8.26 0.41 14.97
C HIS A 246 -9.24 1.51 15.45
N GLU A 247 -10.26 1.11 16.19
CA GLU A 247 -11.20 2.03 16.83
C GLU A 247 -11.00 2.00 18.35
N ILE A 248 -10.91 3.17 18.98
CA ILE A 248 -10.92 3.32 20.44
C ILE A 248 -12.32 3.72 20.88
N SER A 249 -12.92 2.93 21.76
CA SER A 249 -14.15 3.24 22.49
C SER A 249 -13.83 3.64 23.92
N ILE A 250 -14.21 4.85 24.31
CA ILE A 250 -14.05 5.41 25.65
C ILE A 250 -15.41 5.39 26.37
N LEU A 251 -15.41 4.92 27.61
CA LEU A 251 -16.58 4.90 28.50
C LEU A 251 -16.25 5.71 29.76
N HIS A 252 -16.96 6.81 29.96
CA HIS A 252 -16.80 7.63 31.15
C HIS A 252 -17.41 6.98 32.38
N ALA A 253 -16.69 7.01 33.49
CA ALA A 253 -17.11 6.49 34.80
C ALA A 253 -17.66 7.60 35.73
N GLY A 254 -17.82 8.83 35.21
CA GLY A 254 -18.05 10.03 35.99
C GLY A 254 -16.78 10.53 36.69
N SER A 255 -16.85 11.68 37.37
CA SER A 255 -15.72 12.31 38.10
C SER A 255 -14.47 12.59 37.24
N GLY A 256 -14.63 12.66 35.92
CA GLY A 256 -13.52 12.88 34.99
C GLY A 256 -12.69 11.64 34.66
N ASN A 257 -13.01 10.46 35.19
CA ASN A 257 -12.34 9.20 34.87
C ASN A 257 -13.05 8.45 33.72
N PHE A 258 -12.30 7.65 32.97
CA PHE A 258 -12.84 6.79 31.92
C PHE A 258 -12.04 5.49 31.74
N THR A 259 -12.68 4.48 31.19
CA THR A 259 -12.02 3.30 30.64
C THR A 259 -11.99 3.39 29.12
N ALA A 260 -11.08 2.65 28.49
CA ALA A 260 -10.99 2.60 27.04
C ALA A 260 -10.75 1.17 26.55
N THR A 261 -11.34 0.85 25.41
CA THR A 261 -11.18 -0.43 24.72
C THR A 261 -10.87 -0.18 23.26
N SER A 262 -10.04 -1.03 22.68
CA SER A 262 -9.80 -1.09 21.24
C SER A 262 -10.41 -2.36 20.66
N ASP A 263 -11.01 -2.24 19.49
CA ASP A 263 -11.49 -3.39 18.71
C ASP A 263 -10.35 -4.32 18.23
N ARG A 264 -9.09 -3.84 18.30
CA ARG A 264 -7.88 -4.59 17.94
C ARG A 264 -7.07 -5.06 19.14
N PHE A 265 -6.87 -4.18 20.12
CA PHE A 265 -5.99 -4.46 21.27
C PHE A 265 -6.74 -4.86 22.55
N GLY A 266 -8.08 -4.87 22.51
CA GLY A 266 -8.90 -5.13 23.69
C GLY A 266 -8.81 -4.00 24.70
N THR A 267 -8.78 -4.32 25.99
CA THR A 267 -8.74 -3.31 27.07
C THR A 267 -7.43 -2.51 27.03
N LEU A 268 -7.55 -1.20 26.93
CA LEU A 268 -6.43 -0.27 27.05
C LEU A 268 -6.29 0.23 28.49
N ALA A 269 -5.20 0.95 28.78
CA ALA A 269 -5.06 1.63 30.06
C ALA A 269 -6.26 2.58 30.32
N ALA A 270 -6.71 2.68 31.56
CA ALA A 270 -7.71 3.67 31.96
C ALA A 270 -7.10 5.08 31.95
N GLY A 271 -7.95 6.10 31.84
CA GLY A 271 -7.53 7.50 31.74
C GLY A 271 -8.42 8.45 32.51
N MET A 272 -8.04 9.72 32.48
CA MET A 272 -8.82 10.81 33.05
C MET A 272 -8.74 12.06 32.16
N ILE A 273 -9.79 12.87 32.14
CA ILE A 273 -9.87 14.07 31.30
C ILE A 273 -8.85 15.15 31.69
N GLY A 274 -8.34 15.12 32.93
CA GLY A 274 -7.38 16.11 33.44
C GLY A 274 -5.91 15.75 33.21
N ALA A 275 -5.60 14.68 32.48
CA ALA A 275 -4.23 14.25 32.19
C ALA A 275 -4.10 13.76 30.74
N ASN A 276 -2.86 13.74 30.22
CA ASN A 276 -2.59 13.16 28.91
C ASN A 276 -2.96 11.67 28.93
N TYR A 277 -3.79 11.25 27.99
CA TYR A 277 -4.13 9.86 27.74
C TYR A 277 -3.37 9.36 26.53
N ALA A 278 -2.38 8.49 26.75
CA ALA A 278 -1.48 7.98 25.72
C ALA A 278 -1.29 6.46 25.85
N PRO A 279 -2.31 5.63 25.53
CA PRO A 279 -2.20 4.18 25.60
C PRO A 279 -1.11 3.67 24.65
N LEU A 280 -0.31 2.71 25.11
CA LEU A 280 0.85 2.22 24.36
C LEU A 280 0.48 1.07 23.43
N HIS A 281 1.09 1.07 22.24
CA HIS A 281 1.08 -0.07 21.33
C HIS A 281 1.83 -1.25 21.99
N PRO A 282 1.27 -2.46 22.04
CA PRO A 282 1.82 -3.58 22.82
C PRO A 282 3.22 -4.02 22.35
N THR A 283 3.49 -3.97 21.05
CA THR A 283 4.79 -4.35 20.48
C THR A 283 5.83 -3.23 20.54
N TRP A 284 5.47 -2.02 20.11
CA TRP A 284 6.43 -0.93 19.90
C TRP A 284 6.65 -0.03 21.11
N SER A 285 5.82 -0.14 22.15
CA SER A 285 5.89 0.71 23.35
C SER A 285 5.87 2.21 23.04
N LYS A 286 5.15 2.59 21.99
CA LYS A 286 4.87 3.98 21.60
C LYS A 286 3.38 4.26 21.67
N PRO A 287 2.95 5.51 21.92
CA PRO A 287 1.54 5.86 21.96
C PRO A 287 0.81 5.48 20.67
N LEU A 288 -0.37 4.86 20.81
CA LEU A 288 -1.32 4.63 19.72
C LEU A 288 -1.87 5.97 19.23
N VAL A 289 -2.24 6.81 20.20
CA VAL A 289 -2.69 8.19 20.07
C VAL A 289 -2.40 8.89 21.40
N THR A 290 -2.26 10.21 21.40
CA THR A 290 -2.21 11.04 22.61
C THR A 290 -3.37 12.01 22.60
N ILE A 291 -4.23 11.92 23.61
CA ILE A 291 -5.33 12.84 23.89
C ILE A 291 -4.92 13.72 25.06
N GLU A 292 -4.81 15.03 24.85
CA GLU A 292 -4.43 15.97 25.90
C GLU A 292 -5.64 16.49 26.69
N PRO A 293 -5.46 17.06 27.90
CA PRO A 293 -6.56 17.56 28.71
C PRO A 293 -7.46 18.59 28.00
N GLY A 294 -6.87 19.43 27.15
CA GLY A 294 -7.60 20.46 26.41
C GLY A 294 -8.61 19.93 25.39
N PHE A 295 -8.41 18.68 24.92
CA PHE A 295 -9.36 18.01 24.03
C PHE A 295 -10.75 17.88 24.67
N TRP A 296 -10.81 17.72 25.99
CA TRP A 296 -12.06 17.50 26.71
C TRP A 296 -12.75 18.81 27.06
N GLY A 297 -14.02 18.93 26.72
CA GLY A 297 -14.88 20.04 27.11
C GLY A 297 -16.18 19.59 27.76
N GLY A 298 -16.94 20.57 28.26
CA GLY A 298 -18.26 20.32 28.85
C GLY A 298 -18.19 19.48 30.13
N THR A 299 -19.22 18.65 30.36
CA THR A 299 -19.30 17.77 31.54
C THR A 299 -19.66 16.35 31.11
N TRP A 300 -18.77 15.41 31.41
CA TRP A 300 -18.91 13.99 31.08
C TRP A 300 -19.47 13.21 32.27
N ALA A 301 -20.63 12.60 32.09
CA ALA A 301 -21.31 11.78 33.09
C ALA A 301 -20.89 10.31 33.00
N ASN A 302 -21.22 9.54 34.04
CA ASN A 302 -21.05 8.09 34.01
C ASN A 302 -21.96 7.49 32.92
N GLY A 303 -21.40 6.64 32.06
CA GLY A 303 -22.11 6.03 30.93
C GLY A 303 -22.01 6.80 29.62
N ASP A 304 -21.47 8.01 29.62
CA ASP A 304 -21.18 8.74 28.38
C ASP A 304 -20.07 8.04 27.58
N THR A 305 -20.16 8.09 26.25
CA THR A 305 -19.19 7.43 25.37
C THR A 305 -18.61 8.35 24.30
N LEU A 306 -17.38 8.04 23.91
CA LEU A 306 -16.68 8.64 22.78
C LEU A 306 -16.00 7.54 21.99
N THR A 307 -16.20 7.52 20.67
CA THR A 307 -15.59 6.55 19.76
C THR A 307 -14.72 7.29 18.76
N ILE A 308 -13.46 6.86 18.66
CA ILE A 308 -12.41 7.50 17.86
C ILE A 308 -11.82 6.45 16.92
N PRO A 309 -12.17 6.47 15.62
CA PRO A 309 -11.47 5.69 14.61
C PRO A 309 -10.06 6.24 14.43
N LEU A 310 -9.05 5.37 14.39
CA LEU A 310 -7.66 5.75 14.19
C LEU A 310 -7.09 5.04 12.96
N HIS A 311 -6.33 5.80 12.18
CA HIS A 311 -5.67 5.35 10.97
C HIS A 311 -4.15 5.35 11.16
N ALA A 312 -3.52 4.26 10.75
CA ALA A 312 -2.07 4.14 10.78
C ALA A 312 -1.41 5.12 9.79
N ALA A 313 -0.15 5.49 10.04
CA ALA A 313 0.71 6.12 9.04
C ALA A 313 1.16 5.10 7.97
N ALA A 314 0.21 4.46 7.30
CA ALA A 314 0.45 3.38 6.36
C ALA A 314 -0.50 3.43 5.16
N THR A 315 -0.05 2.84 4.06
CA THR A 315 -0.87 2.59 2.86
C THR A 315 -0.74 1.13 2.45
N PHE A 316 -1.79 0.60 1.84
CA PHE A 316 -1.95 -0.83 1.59
C PHE A 316 -2.11 -1.11 0.09
N ILE A 317 -1.51 -2.23 -0.33
CA ILE A 317 -1.51 -2.67 -1.72
C ILE A 317 -1.81 -4.15 -1.75
N TRP A 318 -2.69 -4.53 -2.66
CA TRP A 318 -2.83 -5.90 -3.10
C TRP A 318 -1.96 -6.14 -4.33
N GLU A 319 -1.21 -7.23 -4.29
CA GLU A 319 -0.57 -7.82 -5.46
C GLU A 319 -1.32 -9.10 -5.85
N GLN A 320 -1.68 -9.23 -7.12
CA GLN A 320 -2.22 -10.46 -7.70
C GLN A 320 -1.15 -11.11 -8.54
N ARG A 321 -0.89 -12.40 -8.30
CA ARG A 321 -0.04 -13.24 -9.15
C ARG A 321 -0.89 -14.28 -9.84
N ASP A 322 -0.87 -14.24 -11.17
CA ASP A 322 -1.46 -15.27 -12.00
C ASP A 322 -0.36 -16.17 -12.56
N VAL A 323 -0.54 -17.47 -12.38
CA VAL A 323 0.29 -18.55 -12.91
C VAL A 323 -0.51 -19.21 -14.02
N PRO A 324 -0.15 -19.02 -15.30
CA PRO A 324 -0.83 -19.69 -16.40
C PRO A 324 -0.65 -21.21 -16.35
N ALA A 325 -1.67 -21.95 -16.80
CA ALA A 325 -1.58 -23.39 -16.98
C ALA A 325 -0.50 -23.75 -18.01
N GLY A 326 0.25 -24.81 -17.73
CA GLY A 326 1.38 -25.27 -18.54
C GLY A 326 2.65 -24.43 -18.42
N CYS A 327 2.75 -23.48 -17.49
CA CYS A 327 3.92 -22.60 -17.44
C CYS A 327 5.21 -23.34 -17.02
N ALA A 328 6.31 -22.99 -17.70
CA ALA A 328 7.62 -23.59 -17.43
C ALA A 328 8.15 -23.18 -16.04
N PRO A 329 8.90 -24.06 -15.35
CA PRO A 329 9.56 -23.67 -14.12
C PRO A 329 10.69 -22.69 -14.46
N LEU A 330 10.85 -21.66 -13.64
CA LEU A 330 11.98 -20.75 -13.74
C LEU A 330 12.61 -20.55 -12.36
N SER A 331 13.89 -20.86 -12.25
CA SER A 331 14.70 -20.52 -11.08
C SER A 331 14.94 -19.01 -11.03
N ASN A 332 14.94 -18.44 -9.83
CA ASN A 332 15.19 -17.01 -9.59
C ASN A 332 14.19 -16.06 -10.27
N ASN A 333 12.96 -16.54 -10.50
CA ASN A 333 11.87 -15.64 -10.89
C ASN A 333 11.59 -14.65 -9.76
N LYS A 334 11.40 -13.38 -10.10
CA LYS A 334 11.24 -12.29 -9.14
C LYS A 334 10.27 -11.24 -9.65
N VAL A 335 9.67 -10.55 -8.70
CA VAL A 335 8.95 -9.28 -8.87
C VAL A 335 9.59 -8.26 -7.95
N ILE A 336 9.64 -7.01 -8.40
CA ILE A 336 10.18 -5.91 -7.60
C ILE A 336 9.14 -4.80 -7.60
N LEU A 337 8.59 -4.51 -6.43
CA LEU A 337 7.78 -3.33 -6.19
C LEU A 337 8.71 -2.18 -5.79
N VAL A 338 8.61 -1.06 -6.48
CA VAL A 338 9.34 0.16 -6.19
C VAL A 338 8.40 1.14 -5.53
N ASN A 339 8.83 1.72 -4.41
CA ASN A 339 8.17 2.87 -3.84
C ASN A 339 8.94 4.14 -4.22
N ARG A 340 8.21 5.17 -4.65
CA ARG A 340 8.69 6.54 -4.78
C ARG A 340 7.81 7.38 -3.87
N SER A 341 8.43 8.02 -2.88
CA SER A 341 7.68 8.87 -1.95
C SER A 341 8.46 10.15 -1.67
N GLU A 342 7.73 11.24 -1.46
CA GLU A 342 8.29 12.51 -1.03
C GLU A 342 7.80 12.80 0.39
N GLY A 343 8.73 13.02 1.32
CA GLY A 343 8.41 13.32 2.71
C GLY A 343 8.07 14.80 2.93
N ILE A 344 7.13 15.06 3.85
CA ILE A 344 6.79 16.40 4.37
C ILE A 344 6.89 16.38 5.89
#